data_AF-A0A0C3N6L5-F1
#
_entry.id   AF-A0A0C3N6L5-F1
#
_cell.length_a   1.000
_cell.length_b   1.000
_cell.length_c   1.000
_cell.angle_alpha   90.00
_cell.angle_beta   90.00
_cell.angle_gamma   90.00
#
_symmetry.space_group_name_H-M   'P 1'
#
loop_
_entity.id
_entity.type
_entity.pdbx_description
1 polymer ?
#
loop_
_entity_poly.entity_id
_entity_poly.type
_entity_poly.pdbx_seq_one_letter_code
_entity_poly.pdbx_strand_id
1 'polypeptide(L)'
;MSRPYRKSRRDPGLIEIATTSDWKVSAAMAAVCVLAATVIIPALLGSSRMLGGLVMVFVPLTWLMAVVFGSISLIRFLRQRPQASPTPQRSPAPRPIQPAVRATETSSSELDKAPLAESFASPTSAAAPEARPTAWSRELIDRIEWKRFEDLCCEFYRVKGIRAETTRLGADGGVDIRLFQDDAAPQRCTAVVQCKAWNQAVGIKPVRELRGVMAHERVEKAFFMAPNGFTDEARAFAAENRITLLDGKLFLAMLERLPEVLRQQLLDFATAGDWTTPTCPSCGVKMAARDSKRGRFWGCVHFPKCRGTLQMRGSAV
;
A
#
# COMPACT_ATOMS: atom_id res chain seq x y z
N MET A 1 -7.50 29.01 -17.78
CA MET A 1 -6.69 28.12 -18.64
C MET A 1 -5.70 27.35 -17.76
N SER A 2 -6.08 26.17 -17.30
CA SER A 2 -5.29 25.38 -16.34
C SER A 2 -4.73 24.17 -17.07
N ARG A 3 -3.40 24.12 -17.25
CA ARG A 3 -2.73 23.02 -17.95
C ARG A 3 -2.97 21.69 -17.21
N PRO A 4 -3.51 20.64 -17.87
CA PRO A 4 -3.71 19.35 -17.23
C PRO A 4 -2.35 18.67 -16.97
N TYR A 5 -2.17 18.18 -15.74
CA TYR A 5 -1.04 17.35 -15.33
C TYR A 5 -1.11 15.99 -16.05
N ARG A 6 -0.37 15.86 -17.15
CA ARG A 6 -0.25 14.64 -17.94
C ARG A 6 0.72 13.69 -17.25
N LYS A 7 0.22 12.82 -16.36
CA LYS A 7 0.97 11.64 -15.91
C LYS A 7 1.00 10.65 -17.07
N SER A 8 2.08 10.69 -17.86
CA SER A 8 2.39 9.65 -18.84
C SER A 8 2.59 8.35 -18.08
N ARG A 9 1.59 7.47 -18.15
CA ARG A 9 1.71 6.06 -17.77
C ARG A 9 2.50 5.42 -18.92
N ARG A 10 3.81 5.27 -18.75
CA ARG A 10 4.55 4.31 -19.55
C ARG A 10 4.16 2.94 -19.02
N ASP A 11 3.64 2.08 -19.88
CA ASP A 11 3.54 0.67 -19.57
C ASP A 11 4.97 0.19 -19.26
N PRO A 12 5.18 -0.50 -18.12
CA PRO A 12 6.52 -0.94 -17.75
C PRO A 12 7.02 -1.89 -18.84
N GLY A 13 8.15 -1.52 -19.47
CA GLY A 13 8.76 -2.38 -20.47
C GLY A 13 9.14 -3.72 -19.85
N LEU A 14 9.28 -4.78 -20.66
CA LEU A 14 9.69 -6.11 -20.20
C LEU A 14 10.97 -6.09 -19.33
N ILE A 15 11.85 -5.12 -19.58
CA ILE A 15 13.07 -4.86 -18.80
C ILE A 15 12.76 -4.30 -17.40
N GLU A 16 11.73 -3.47 -17.25
CA GLU A 16 11.28 -2.90 -15.97
C GLU A 16 10.57 -3.95 -15.10
N ILE A 17 9.82 -4.86 -15.73
CA ILE A 17 9.21 -6.03 -15.07
C ILE A 17 10.30 -6.99 -14.58
N ALA A 18 11.31 -7.26 -15.40
CA ALA A 18 12.41 -8.15 -15.03
C ALA A 18 13.34 -7.57 -13.95
N THR A 19 13.46 -6.24 -13.87
CA THR A 19 14.30 -5.56 -12.86
C THR A 19 13.61 -5.42 -11.50
N THR A 20 12.28 -5.45 -11.45
CA THR A 20 11.49 -5.36 -10.19
C THR A 20 11.13 -6.72 -9.59
N SER A 21 11.20 -7.81 -10.38
CA SER A 21 10.83 -9.18 -9.96
C SER A 21 11.99 -9.96 -9.30
N ASP A 22 11.70 -11.12 -8.68
CA ASP A 22 12.71 -12.01 -8.10
C ASP A 22 13.73 -12.53 -9.13
N TRP A 23 14.96 -12.87 -8.70
CA TRP A 23 16.03 -13.34 -9.60
C TRP A 23 15.63 -14.57 -10.44
N LYS A 24 14.70 -15.38 -9.91
CA LYS A 24 14.11 -16.54 -10.58
C LYS A 24 13.33 -16.15 -11.83
N VAL A 25 12.66 -15.00 -11.81
CA VAL A 25 11.90 -14.47 -12.97
C VAL A 25 12.85 -14.04 -14.08
N SER A 26 13.93 -13.32 -13.74
CA SER A 26 14.96 -12.96 -14.72
C SER A 26 15.66 -14.20 -15.31
N ALA A 27 15.87 -15.25 -14.52
CA ALA A 27 16.42 -16.52 -14.98
C ALA A 27 15.46 -17.24 -15.96
N ALA A 28 14.16 -17.27 -15.65
CA ALA A 28 13.14 -17.85 -16.52
C ALA A 28 13.06 -17.11 -17.86
N MET A 29 13.11 -15.78 -17.86
CA MET A 29 13.11 -14.98 -19.10
C MET A 29 14.36 -15.24 -19.95
N ALA A 30 15.54 -15.35 -19.32
CA ALA A 30 16.77 -15.72 -20.03
C ALA A 30 16.64 -17.10 -20.70
N ALA A 31 16.06 -18.09 -20.00
CA ALA A 31 15.82 -19.42 -20.56
C ALA A 31 14.85 -19.39 -21.77
N VAL A 32 13.79 -18.59 -21.69
CA VAL A 32 12.86 -18.38 -22.82
C VAL A 32 13.56 -17.75 -24.01
N CYS A 33 14.42 -16.75 -23.80
CA CYS A 33 15.20 -16.15 -24.89
C CYS A 33 16.16 -17.16 -25.55
N VAL A 34 16.80 -18.03 -24.77
CA VAL A 34 17.67 -19.10 -25.29
C VAL A 34 16.87 -20.11 -26.11
N LEU A 35 15.71 -20.56 -25.61
CA LEU A 35 14.82 -21.46 -26.34
C LEU A 35 14.31 -20.81 -27.64
N ALA A 36 13.98 -19.52 -27.59
CA ALA A 36 13.55 -18.79 -28.77
C ALA A 36 14.66 -18.70 -29.84
N ALA A 37 15.89 -18.41 -29.42
CA ALA A 37 17.04 -18.29 -30.31
C ALA A 37 17.48 -19.63 -30.94
N THR A 38 17.34 -20.73 -30.20
CA THR A 38 17.85 -22.05 -30.61
C THR A 38 16.82 -22.94 -31.31
N VAL A 39 15.54 -22.83 -30.93
CA VAL A 39 14.49 -23.73 -31.43
C VAL A 39 13.42 -22.95 -32.19
N ILE A 40 12.83 -21.93 -31.57
CA ILE A 40 11.60 -21.31 -32.12
C ILE A 40 11.89 -20.49 -33.38
N ILE A 41 12.87 -19.59 -33.33
CA ILE A 41 13.20 -18.71 -34.46
C ILE A 41 13.74 -19.51 -35.66
N PRO A 42 14.69 -20.45 -35.49
CA PRO A 42 15.15 -21.28 -36.60
C PRO A 42 14.04 -22.15 -37.20
N ALA A 43 13.16 -22.74 -36.39
CA ALA A 43 12.06 -23.58 -36.88
C ALA A 43 11.00 -22.79 -37.66
N LEU A 44 10.64 -21.59 -37.17
CA LEU A 44 9.58 -20.78 -37.78
C LEU A 44 10.06 -20.00 -39.00
N LEU A 45 11.27 -19.43 -38.95
CA LEU A 45 11.77 -18.53 -40.00
C LEU A 45 12.76 -19.21 -40.95
N GLY A 46 13.46 -20.25 -40.51
CA GLY A 46 14.47 -20.96 -41.31
C GLY A 46 13.89 -21.89 -42.39
N SER A 47 12.61 -22.23 -42.32
CA SER A 47 11.93 -23.10 -43.29
C SER A 47 11.52 -22.38 -44.58
N SER A 48 11.59 -21.05 -44.63
CA SER A 48 11.17 -20.24 -45.77
C SER A 48 12.32 -19.48 -46.42
N ARG A 49 12.44 -19.56 -47.75
CA ARG A 49 13.54 -18.94 -48.52
C ARG A 49 13.55 -17.41 -48.47
N MET A 50 12.39 -16.77 -48.28
CA MET A 50 12.29 -15.31 -48.20
C MET A 50 12.53 -14.77 -46.78
N LEU A 51 12.14 -15.54 -45.76
CA LEU A 51 12.20 -15.11 -44.35
C LEU A 51 13.46 -15.61 -43.63
N GLY A 52 14.23 -16.53 -44.24
CA GLY A 52 15.49 -17.04 -43.68
C GLY A 52 16.53 -15.95 -43.40
N GLY A 53 16.53 -14.85 -44.16
CA GLY A 53 17.37 -13.68 -43.88
C GLY A 53 17.08 -13.01 -42.54
N LEU A 54 15.84 -13.09 -42.05
CA LEU A 54 15.46 -12.53 -40.74
C LEU A 54 16.02 -13.36 -39.57
N VAL A 55 16.34 -14.64 -39.78
CA VAL A 55 17.01 -15.47 -38.77
C VAL A 55 18.36 -14.87 -38.39
N MET A 56 19.12 -14.37 -39.37
CA MET A 56 20.42 -13.71 -39.14
C MET A 56 20.31 -12.39 -38.37
N VAL A 57 19.11 -11.82 -38.23
CA VAL A 57 18.86 -10.59 -37.46
C VAL A 57 18.27 -10.90 -36.09
N PHE A 58 17.27 -11.78 -36.01
CA PHE A 58 16.55 -12.05 -34.76
C PHE A 58 17.29 -12.99 -33.81
N VAL A 59 18.07 -13.94 -34.31
CA VAL A 59 18.88 -14.84 -33.46
C VAL A 59 19.95 -14.08 -32.65
N PRO A 60 20.80 -13.21 -33.24
CA PRO A 60 21.77 -12.46 -32.43
C PRO A 60 21.10 -11.48 -31.46
N LEU A 61 19.97 -10.87 -31.85
CA LEU A 61 19.21 -9.96 -30.97
C LEU A 61 18.61 -10.69 -29.76
N THR A 62 18.10 -11.91 -29.95
CA THR A 62 17.57 -12.72 -28.85
C THR A 62 18.66 -13.27 -27.93
N TRP A 63 19.84 -13.61 -28.46
CA TRP A 63 21.02 -13.92 -27.64
C TRP A 63 21.49 -12.73 -26.81
N LEU A 64 21.49 -11.51 -27.37
CA LEU A 64 21.83 -10.30 -26.63
C LEU A 64 20.86 -10.07 -25.46
N MET A 65 19.56 -10.29 -25.66
CA MET A 65 18.57 -10.24 -24.59
C MET A 65 18.78 -11.32 -23.53
N ALA A 66 19.11 -12.55 -23.92
CA ALA A 66 19.40 -13.64 -22.99
C ALA A 66 20.58 -13.30 -22.06
N VAL A 67 21.65 -12.70 -22.60
CA VAL A 67 22.82 -12.24 -21.82
C VAL A 67 22.43 -11.13 -20.85
N VAL A 68 21.62 -10.16 -21.28
CA VAL A 68 21.14 -9.08 -20.41
C VAL A 68 20.36 -9.65 -19.22
N PHE A 69 19.35 -10.50 -19.46
CA PHE A 69 18.57 -11.09 -18.37
C PHE A 69 19.39 -12.05 -17.49
N GLY A 70 20.30 -12.83 -18.08
CA GLY A 70 21.22 -13.71 -17.37
C GLY A 70 22.16 -12.93 -16.43
N SER A 71 22.71 -11.82 -16.90
CA SER A 71 23.58 -10.95 -16.08
C SER A 71 22.82 -10.30 -14.91
N ILE A 72 21.58 -9.83 -15.13
CA ILE A 72 20.72 -9.29 -14.07
C ILE A 72 20.42 -10.37 -13.02
N SER A 73 20.09 -11.59 -13.45
CA SER A 73 19.83 -12.72 -12.56
C SER A 73 21.07 -13.06 -11.72
N LEU A 74 22.25 -13.16 -12.36
CA LEU A 74 23.51 -13.47 -11.69
C LEU A 74 23.92 -12.40 -10.67
N ILE A 75 23.82 -11.11 -11.03
CA ILE A 75 24.13 -10.01 -10.11
C ILE A 75 23.21 -10.05 -8.89
N ARG A 76 21.93 -10.35 -9.06
CA ARG A 76 20.99 -10.46 -7.93
C ARG A 76 21.24 -11.71 -7.09
N PHE A 77 21.54 -12.84 -7.72
CA PHE A 77 21.89 -14.08 -7.01
C PHE A 77 23.14 -13.89 -6.15
N LEU A 78 24.18 -13.25 -6.68
CA LEU A 78 25.41 -12.95 -5.94
C LEU A 78 25.19 -11.94 -4.79
N ARG A 79 24.27 -10.97 -4.98
CA ARG A 79 23.84 -10.03 -3.93
C ARG A 79 22.94 -10.65 -2.87
N GLN A 80 22.37 -11.82 -3.13
CA GLN A 80 21.53 -12.59 -2.19
C GLN A 80 22.34 -13.57 -1.33
N ARG A 81 23.68 -13.51 -1.33
CA ARG A 81 24.47 -14.33 -0.40
C ARG A 81 23.94 -14.16 1.03
N PRO A 82 23.60 -15.26 1.73
CA PRO A 82 23.00 -15.21 3.05
C PRO A 82 23.88 -14.40 4.01
N GLN A 83 23.29 -13.44 4.73
CA GLN A 83 23.86 -13.06 6.02
C GLN A 83 24.01 -14.35 6.83
N ALA A 84 25.24 -14.68 7.21
CA ALA A 84 25.48 -15.67 8.24
C ALA A 84 24.60 -15.30 9.44
N SER A 85 23.71 -16.21 9.83
CA SER A 85 22.82 -16.00 10.96
C SER A 85 23.65 -15.63 12.19
N PRO A 86 23.30 -14.58 12.95
CA PRO A 86 23.95 -14.34 14.22
C PRO A 86 23.67 -15.52 15.16
N THR A 87 24.75 -16.05 15.72
CA THR A 87 24.81 -17.09 16.74
C THR A 87 23.71 -16.90 17.81
N PRO A 88 23.01 -17.95 18.27
CA PRO A 88 22.02 -17.81 19.34
C PRO A 88 22.70 -17.29 20.60
N GLN A 89 22.30 -16.10 21.03
CA GLN A 89 22.79 -15.48 22.24
C GLN A 89 22.28 -16.29 23.45
N ARG A 90 23.20 -17.02 24.08
CA ARG A 90 22.96 -17.81 25.30
C ARG A 90 22.49 -16.87 26.41
N SER A 91 21.26 -17.04 26.88
CA SER A 91 20.71 -16.30 28.02
C SER A 91 21.62 -16.48 29.25
N PRO A 92 21.97 -15.42 29.99
CA PRO A 92 22.65 -15.59 31.27
C PRO A 92 21.65 -16.11 32.31
N ALA A 93 22.06 -17.16 33.02
CA ALA A 93 21.32 -17.75 34.13
C ALA A 93 21.05 -16.73 35.26
N PRO A 94 19.94 -16.88 36.01
CA PRO A 94 19.61 -15.99 37.12
C PRO A 94 20.61 -16.19 38.27
N ARG A 95 21.22 -15.10 38.73
CA ARG A 95 22.05 -15.10 39.95
C ARG A 95 21.16 -15.18 41.20
N PRO A 96 21.60 -15.88 42.27
CA PRO A 96 20.85 -15.98 43.51
C PRO A 96 20.86 -14.66 44.30
N ILE A 97 19.73 -14.39 44.93
CA ILE A 97 19.49 -13.31 45.89
C ILE A 97 20.31 -13.57 47.17
N GLN A 98 21.05 -12.56 47.65
CA GLN A 98 21.53 -12.50 49.03
C GLN A 98 21.02 -11.21 49.69
N PRO A 99 20.57 -11.25 50.96
CA PRO A 99 19.97 -10.10 51.64
C PRO A 99 20.96 -9.30 52.49
N ALA A 100 20.68 -7.99 52.53
CA ALA A 100 20.82 -7.03 53.63
C ALA A 100 22.23 -6.67 54.17
N VAL A 101 22.51 -5.37 54.26
CA VAL A 101 22.49 -4.57 55.52
C VAL A 101 23.33 -3.28 55.35
N ARG A 102 22.79 -2.20 55.92
CA ARG A 102 23.41 -0.97 56.46
C ARG A 102 23.57 0.30 55.61
N ALA A 103 22.97 1.33 56.20
CA ALA A 103 23.15 2.76 55.99
C ALA A 103 24.56 3.26 56.33
N THR A 104 24.86 4.45 55.79
CA THR A 104 25.48 5.67 56.39
C THR A 104 25.92 6.51 55.18
N GLU A 105 25.16 7.56 54.83
CA GLU A 105 25.48 8.98 55.09
C GLU A 105 26.82 9.50 54.55
N THR A 106 26.70 10.73 54.04
CA THR A 106 27.71 11.80 53.90
C THR A 106 28.48 11.95 52.57
N SER A 107 28.32 13.17 52.03
CA SER A 107 29.37 14.02 51.45
C SER A 107 29.23 14.35 49.96
N SER A 108 28.61 15.51 49.74
CA SER A 108 28.83 16.48 48.68
C SER A 108 30.28 16.66 48.22
N SER A 109 30.46 16.86 46.91
CA SER A 109 31.30 17.96 46.40
C SER A 109 30.97 18.23 44.92
N GLU A 110 30.45 19.42 44.67
CA GLU A 110 30.39 20.08 43.37
C GLU A 110 31.77 20.14 42.72
N LEU A 111 31.84 20.01 41.39
CA LEU A 111 32.74 20.85 40.59
C LEU A 111 32.30 20.89 39.13
N ASP A 112 31.97 22.11 38.71
CA ASP A 112 31.64 22.56 37.36
C ASP A 112 32.70 22.18 36.31
N LYS A 113 32.22 21.80 35.11
CA LYS A 113 32.62 22.39 33.82
C LYS A 113 31.89 21.75 32.65
N ALA A 114 30.95 22.49 32.07
CA ALA A 114 30.64 22.40 30.64
C ALA A 114 31.65 23.29 29.86
N PRO A 115 31.91 23.04 28.56
CA PRO A 115 31.00 23.64 27.58
C PRO A 115 30.81 22.86 26.26
N LEU A 116 29.71 23.20 25.59
CA LEU A 116 29.47 23.15 24.13
C LEU A 116 29.37 21.76 23.47
N ALA A 117 28.16 21.20 23.48
CA ALA A 117 27.67 20.37 22.38
C ALA A 117 26.31 20.93 21.93
N GLU A 118 26.27 21.28 20.65
CA GLU A 118 25.18 21.96 19.98
C GLU A 118 23.85 21.23 20.13
N SER A 119 22.83 22.05 20.42
CA SER A 119 21.44 21.67 20.50
C SER A 119 20.97 21.07 19.17
N PHE A 120 20.82 19.75 19.11
CA PHE A 120 19.79 19.14 18.28
C PHE A 120 18.48 19.24 19.04
N ALA A 121 17.94 20.46 19.10
CA ALA A 121 16.56 20.66 19.47
C ALA A 121 15.71 19.97 18.40
N SER A 122 15.21 18.77 18.75
CA SER A 122 14.05 18.21 18.07
C SER A 122 12.94 19.26 18.12
N PRO A 123 12.27 19.61 17.01
CA PRO A 123 11.06 20.39 17.10
C PRO A 123 9.98 19.47 17.66
N THR A 124 9.98 19.30 18.98
CA THR A 124 8.85 18.79 19.74
C THR A 124 7.79 19.89 19.74
N SER A 125 7.12 20.07 18.60
CA SER A 125 5.71 20.43 18.62
C SER A 125 4.95 19.12 18.83
N ALA A 126 5.06 18.57 20.03
CA ALA A 126 4.08 17.61 20.50
C ALA A 126 2.82 18.44 20.76
N ALA A 127 1.98 18.53 19.73
CA ALA A 127 0.57 18.81 19.93
C ALA A 127 0.09 17.90 21.06
N ALA A 128 -0.59 18.46 22.06
CA ALA A 128 -1.20 17.69 23.14
C ALA A 128 -1.92 16.47 22.55
N PRO A 129 -1.85 15.28 23.18
CA PRO A 129 -2.52 14.10 22.67
C PRO A 129 -4.00 14.43 22.54
N GLU A 130 -4.48 14.59 21.32
CA GLU A 130 -5.89 14.77 21.06
C GLU A 130 -6.63 13.61 21.72
N ALA A 131 -7.61 13.93 22.57
CA ALA A 131 -8.39 12.93 23.26
C ALA A 131 -8.98 11.95 22.22
N ARG A 132 -8.87 10.65 22.51
CA ARG A 132 -9.39 9.62 21.61
C ARG A 132 -10.90 9.85 21.39
N PRO A 133 -11.38 9.88 20.15
CA PRO A 133 -12.79 10.04 19.86
C PRO A 133 -13.64 8.98 20.57
N THR A 134 -14.74 9.41 21.18
CA THR A 134 -15.67 8.53 21.94
C THR A 134 -16.94 8.20 21.16
N ALA A 135 -17.18 8.85 20.02
CA ALA A 135 -18.34 8.61 19.18
C ALA A 135 -17.97 8.76 17.69
N TRP A 136 -18.75 8.10 16.84
CA TRP A 136 -18.68 8.30 15.39
C TRP A 136 -19.18 9.68 15.00
N SER A 137 -18.43 10.34 14.12
CA SER A 137 -18.84 11.62 13.54
C SER A 137 -18.31 11.71 12.12
N ARG A 138 -18.84 12.68 11.37
CA ARG A 138 -18.36 12.94 10.01
C ARG A 138 -16.90 13.41 10.00
N GLU A 139 -16.56 14.26 10.95
CA GLU A 139 -15.18 14.74 11.13
C GLU A 139 -14.22 13.59 11.42
N LEU A 140 -14.62 12.62 12.26
CA LEU A 140 -13.81 11.44 12.53
C LEU A 140 -13.50 10.66 11.24
N ILE A 141 -14.53 10.35 10.46
CA ILE A 141 -14.39 9.63 9.19
C ILE A 141 -13.45 10.38 8.23
N ASP A 142 -13.51 11.70 8.21
CA ASP A 142 -12.68 12.55 7.34
C ASP A 142 -11.23 12.67 7.81
N ARG A 143 -10.96 12.41 9.10
CA ARG A 143 -9.62 12.42 9.69
C ARG A 143 -8.93 11.06 9.63
N ILE A 144 -9.69 9.97 9.55
CA ILE A 144 -9.13 8.63 9.39
C ILE A 144 -8.30 8.56 8.10
N GLU A 145 -7.06 8.13 8.25
CA GLU A 145 -6.14 8.00 7.14
C GLU A 145 -6.59 6.93 6.14
N TRP A 146 -6.22 7.07 4.87
CA TRP A 146 -6.83 6.31 3.78
C TRP A 146 -6.66 4.79 3.93
N LYS A 147 -5.54 4.31 4.46
CA LYS A 147 -5.30 2.88 4.63
C LYS A 147 -6.09 2.33 5.81
N ARG A 148 -6.10 3.03 6.94
CA ARG A 148 -7.00 2.72 8.07
C ARG A 148 -8.48 2.72 7.65
N PHE A 149 -8.88 3.61 6.75
CA PHE A 149 -10.24 3.64 6.22
C PHE A 149 -10.59 2.40 5.41
N GLU A 150 -9.67 1.89 4.58
CA GLU A 150 -9.82 0.59 3.90
C GLU A 150 -10.00 -0.56 4.90
N ASP A 151 -9.14 -0.59 5.92
CA ASP A 151 -9.17 -1.63 6.94
C ASP A 151 -10.48 -1.56 7.74
N LEU A 152 -10.96 -0.36 8.08
CA LEU A 152 -12.25 -0.12 8.72
C LEU A 152 -13.42 -0.59 7.84
N CYS A 153 -13.39 -0.30 6.54
CA CYS A 153 -14.42 -0.79 5.61
C CYS A 153 -14.45 -2.32 5.58
N CYS A 154 -13.29 -2.98 5.61
CA CYS A 154 -13.21 -4.43 5.67
C CYS A 154 -13.81 -4.97 6.97
N GLU A 155 -13.41 -4.40 8.10
CA GLU A 155 -13.88 -4.82 9.42
C GLU A 155 -15.38 -4.59 9.59
N PHE A 156 -15.91 -3.49 9.04
CA PHE A 156 -17.35 -3.23 9.00
C PHE A 156 -18.15 -4.37 8.38
N TYR A 157 -17.68 -4.96 7.28
CA TYR A 157 -18.36 -6.11 6.68
C TYR A 157 -18.23 -7.37 7.56
N ARG A 158 -17.07 -7.58 8.20
CA ARG A 158 -16.85 -8.73 9.09
C ARG A 158 -17.76 -8.72 10.30
N VAL A 159 -17.90 -7.58 10.97
CA VAL A 159 -18.80 -7.47 12.14
C VAL A 159 -20.27 -7.63 11.76
N LYS A 160 -20.62 -7.43 10.48
CA LYS A 160 -21.95 -7.74 9.93
C LYS A 160 -22.13 -9.21 9.55
N GLY A 161 -21.15 -10.07 9.85
CA GLY A 161 -21.19 -11.50 9.54
C GLY A 161 -20.85 -11.83 8.09
N ILE A 162 -20.32 -10.89 7.31
CA ILE A 162 -19.92 -11.12 5.91
C ILE A 162 -18.42 -11.42 5.88
N ARG A 163 -18.03 -12.56 5.29
CA ARG A 163 -16.61 -12.85 5.06
C ARG A 163 -16.03 -11.83 4.10
N ALA A 164 -15.01 -11.11 4.57
CA ALA A 164 -14.36 -10.03 3.83
C ALA A 164 -12.83 -10.15 3.92
N GLU A 165 -12.16 -10.03 2.78
CA GLU A 165 -10.71 -10.18 2.65
C GLU A 165 -10.11 -8.97 1.94
N THR A 166 -9.08 -8.36 2.55
CA THR A 166 -8.34 -7.24 1.95
C THR A 166 -7.36 -7.73 0.89
N THR A 167 -7.24 -6.99 -0.21
CA THR A 167 -6.21 -7.25 -1.22
C THR A 167 -4.84 -6.70 -0.79
N ARG A 168 -3.76 -7.22 -1.37
CA ARG A 168 -2.41 -6.69 -1.11
C ARG A 168 -2.27 -5.32 -1.75
N LEU A 169 -1.57 -4.41 -1.08
CA LEU A 169 -1.24 -3.07 -1.57
C LEU A 169 -0.70 -3.13 -3.01
N GLY A 170 -1.39 -2.48 -3.94
CA GLY A 170 -0.94 -2.30 -5.32
C GLY A 170 -0.99 -3.53 -6.24
N ALA A 171 -1.50 -4.68 -5.77
CA ALA A 171 -1.53 -5.92 -6.55
C ALA A 171 -2.75 -6.05 -7.48
N ASP A 172 -3.92 -5.55 -7.08
CA ASP A 172 -5.19 -6.02 -7.65
C ASP A 172 -6.05 -4.91 -8.30
N GLY A 173 -5.46 -4.10 -9.18
CA GLY A 173 -6.22 -3.36 -10.21
C GLY A 173 -7.26 -2.34 -9.72
N GLY A 174 -7.31 -2.02 -8.43
CA GLY A 174 -8.25 -1.06 -7.84
C GLY A 174 -9.34 -1.66 -6.96
N VAL A 175 -9.30 -2.95 -6.60
CA VAL A 175 -10.17 -3.51 -5.55
C VAL A 175 -9.40 -3.62 -4.24
N ASP A 176 -10.02 -3.15 -3.16
CA ASP A 176 -9.41 -3.15 -1.83
C ASP A 176 -9.95 -4.31 -0.97
N ILE A 177 -11.21 -4.72 -1.18
CA ILE A 177 -11.86 -5.79 -0.40
C ILE A 177 -12.68 -6.71 -1.31
N ARG A 178 -12.57 -8.02 -1.10
CA ARG A 178 -13.44 -9.05 -1.70
C ARG A 178 -14.43 -9.57 -0.66
N LEU A 179 -15.70 -9.72 -1.05
CA LEU A 179 -16.79 -10.20 -0.19
C LEU A 179 -17.29 -11.57 -0.63
N PHE A 180 -17.51 -12.45 0.35
CA PHE A 180 -17.99 -13.81 0.15
C PHE A 180 -19.25 -14.01 1.00
N GLN A 181 -20.41 -14.03 0.33
CA GLN A 181 -21.74 -14.11 0.96
C GLN A 181 -22.52 -15.37 0.58
N ASP A 182 -21.92 -16.26 -0.20
CA ASP A 182 -22.56 -17.46 -0.69
C ASP A 182 -22.11 -18.69 0.11
N ASP A 183 -22.99 -19.17 0.99
CA ASP A 183 -22.72 -20.34 1.83
C ASP A 183 -22.60 -21.64 1.02
N ALA A 184 -23.26 -21.71 -0.15
CA ALA A 184 -23.17 -22.89 -1.03
C ALA A 184 -21.85 -22.91 -1.82
N ALA A 185 -21.23 -21.75 -2.05
CA ALA A 185 -19.92 -21.63 -2.69
C ALA A 185 -19.00 -20.67 -1.90
N PRO A 186 -18.45 -21.08 -0.75
CA PRO A 186 -17.74 -20.17 0.17
C PRO A 186 -16.46 -19.52 -0.38
N GLN A 187 -15.92 -20.05 -1.48
CA GLN A 187 -14.73 -19.52 -2.17
C GLN A 187 -15.08 -18.59 -3.34
N ARG A 188 -16.37 -18.45 -3.68
CA ARG A 188 -16.80 -17.60 -4.78
C ARG A 188 -16.92 -16.16 -4.29
N CYS A 189 -16.12 -15.27 -4.88
CA CYS A 189 -16.28 -13.84 -4.69
C CYS A 189 -17.68 -13.44 -5.18
N THR A 190 -18.45 -12.78 -4.32
CA THR A 190 -19.83 -12.36 -4.61
C THR A 190 -19.93 -10.86 -4.92
N ALA A 191 -19.02 -10.07 -4.37
CA ALA A 191 -18.95 -8.63 -4.59
C ALA A 191 -17.55 -8.10 -4.29
N VAL A 192 -17.21 -6.98 -4.91
CA VAL A 192 -15.95 -6.25 -4.67
C VAL A 192 -16.21 -4.88 -4.07
N VAL A 193 -15.29 -4.41 -3.24
CA VAL A 193 -15.33 -3.07 -2.66
C VAL A 193 -14.07 -2.32 -3.04
N GLN A 194 -14.25 -1.10 -3.52
CA GLN A 194 -13.17 -0.13 -3.69
C GLN A 194 -13.35 1.02 -2.70
N CYS A 195 -12.28 1.38 -2.03
CA CYS A 195 -12.20 2.49 -1.10
C CYS A 195 -11.32 3.59 -1.69
N LYS A 196 -11.75 4.84 -1.49
CA LYS A 196 -11.00 6.00 -1.98
C LYS A 196 -11.21 7.18 -1.05
N ALA A 197 -10.41 7.23 0.01
CA ALA A 197 -10.39 8.35 0.94
C ALA A 197 -9.48 9.48 0.43
N TRP A 198 -9.84 10.08 -0.70
CA TRP A 198 -9.13 11.23 -1.29
C TRP A 198 -9.71 12.55 -0.79
N ASN A 199 -8.96 13.65 -0.92
CA ASN A 199 -9.37 14.99 -0.43
C ASN A 199 -10.49 15.64 -1.26
N GLN A 200 -10.97 14.99 -2.33
CA GLN A 200 -11.97 15.53 -3.25
C GLN A 200 -12.96 14.44 -3.65
N ALA A 201 -14.12 14.86 -4.15
CA ALA A 201 -15.12 13.97 -4.70
C ALA A 201 -14.56 13.09 -5.82
N VAL A 202 -15.05 11.85 -5.88
CA VAL A 202 -14.62 10.86 -6.86
C VAL A 202 -15.35 11.09 -8.18
N GLY A 203 -14.59 11.30 -9.24
CA GLY A 203 -15.11 11.41 -10.61
C GLY A 203 -15.44 10.05 -11.25
N ILE A 204 -15.96 10.09 -12.47
CA ILE A 204 -16.45 8.90 -13.19
C ILE A 204 -15.35 7.86 -13.50
N LYS A 205 -14.10 8.29 -13.72
CA LYS A 205 -13.01 7.40 -14.18
C LYS A 205 -12.74 6.23 -13.22
N PRO A 206 -12.48 6.44 -11.91
CA PRO A 206 -12.33 5.33 -10.96
C PRO A 206 -13.54 4.38 -10.92
N VAL A 207 -14.76 4.91 -11.04
CA VAL A 207 -15.99 4.09 -11.03
C VAL A 207 -16.07 3.21 -12.28
N ARG A 208 -15.64 3.71 -13.44
CA ARG A 208 -15.50 2.91 -14.67
C ARG A 208 -14.41 1.85 -14.55
N GLU A 209 -13.30 2.17 -13.92
CA GLU A 209 -12.22 1.20 -13.66
C GLU A 209 -12.74 0.05 -12.79
N LEU A 210 -13.51 0.35 -11.73
CA LEU A 210 -14.17 -0.67 -10.90
C LEU A 210 -15.10 -1.58 -11.71
N ARG A 211 -15.86 -1.01 -12.66
CA ARG A 211 -16.73 -1.82 -13.53
C ARG A 211 -15.95 -2.84 -14.36
N GLY A 212 -14.75 -2.47 -14.82
CA GLY A 212 -13.83 -3.39 -15.48
C GLY A 212 -13.39 -4.53 -14.55
N VAL A 213 -13.08 -4.22 -13.29
CA VAL A 213 -12.71 -5.24 -12.30
C VAL A 213 -13.87 -6.18 -11.99
N MET A 214 -15.11 -5.67 -11.89
CA MET A 214 -16.29 -6.53 -11.71
C MET A 214 -16.42 -7.59 -12.80
N ALA A 215 -16.17 -7.22 -14.06
CA ALA A 215 -16.22 -8.15 -15.19
C ALA A 215 -15.13 -9.23 -15.09
N HIS A 216 -13.91 -8.84 -14.71
CA HIS A 216 -12.80 -9.77 -14.50
C HIS A 216 -13.06 -10.75 -13.35
N GLU A 217 -13.53 -10.25 -12.21
CA GLU A 217 -13.84 -11.03 -11.01
C GLU A 217 -15.17 -11.82 -11.14
N ARG A 218 -15.91 -11.63 -12.24
CA ARG A 218 -17.22 -12.24 -12.52
C ARG A 218 -18.25 -11.99 -11.42
N VAL A 219 -18.24 -10.77 -10.87
CA VAL A 219 -19.21 -10.32 -9.85
C VAL A 219 -20.21 -9.34 -10.45
N GLU A 220 -21.46 -9.42 -10.01
CA GLU A 220 -22.54 -8.56 -10.50
C GLU A 220 -22.72 -7.28 -9.68
N LYS A 221 -22.19 -7.25 -8.45
CA LYS A 221 -22.37 -6.14 -7.50
C LYS A 221 -21.02 -5.64 -7.04
N ALA A 222 -20.92 -4.32 -6.89
CA ALA A 222 -19.77 -3.69 -6.26
C ALA A 222 -20.18 -2.54 -5.35
N PHE A 223 -19.31 -2.23 -4.40
CA PHE A 223 -19.46 -1.10 -3.50
C PHE A 223 -18.28 -0.15 -3.68
N PHE A 224 -18.54 1.16 -3.70
CA PHE A 224 -17.50 2.18 -3.77
C PHE A 224 -17.62 3.07 -2.54
N MET A 225 -16.62 3.02 -1.65
CA MET A 225 -16.54 3.80 -0.42
C MET A 225 -15.68 5.05 -0.65
N ALA A 226 -16.27 6.24 -0.56
CA ALA A 226 -15.53 7.50 -0.68
C ALA A 226 -16.12 8.57 0.26
N PRO A 227 -15.49 8.87 1.41
CA PRO A 227 -16.01 9.83 2.39
C PRO A 227 -16.44 11.15 1.74
N ASN A 228 -15.60 11.72 0.88
CA ASN A 228 -15.82 13.01 0.23
C ASN A 228 -16.78 12.98 -0.97
N GLY A 229 -17.48 11.87 -1.18
CA GLY A 229 -18.57 11.75 -2.13
C GLY A 229 -18.13 11.59 -3.58
N PHE A 230 -19.08 11.79 -4.48
CA PHE A 230 -19.01 11.44 -5.90
C PHE A 230 -19.60 12.56 -6.74
N THR A 231 -19.06 12.75 -7.94
CA THR A 231 -19.65 13.65 -8.95
C THR A 231 -20.95 13.06 -9.51
N ASP A 232 -21.82 13.91 -10.07
CA ASP A 232 -23.11 13.45 -10.63
C ASP A 232 -22.93 12.44 -11.77
N GLU A 233 -21.92 12.66 -12.63
CA GLU A 233 -21.53 11.70 -13.67
C GLU A 233 -21.15 10.32 -13.09
N ALA A 234 -20.44 10.30 -11.96
CA ALA A 234 -20.07 9.06 -11.30
C ALA A 234 -21.30 8.36 -10.72
N ARG A 235 -22.25 9.12 -10.15
CA ARG A 235 -23.51 8.61 -9.62
C ARG A 235 -24.39 8.00 -10.71
N ALA A 236 -24.56 8.70 -11.83
CA ALA A 236 -25.32 8.22 -12.99
C ALA A 236 -24.73 6.92 -13.53
N PHE A 237 -23.41 6.89 -13.77
CA PHE A 237 -22.74 5.69 -14.25
C PHE A 237 -22.86 4.51 -13.27
N ALA A 238 -22.71 4.75 -11.97
CA ALA A 238 -22.80 3.71 -10.95
C ALA A 238 -24.19 3.06 -10.88
N ALA A 239 -25.25 3.87 -10.99
CA ALA A 239 -26.63 3.42 -10.97
C ALA A 239 -26.94 2.43 -12.11
N GLU A 240 -26.45 2.71 -13.31
CA GLU A 240 -26.61 1.84 -14.49
C GLU A 240 -25.78 0.55 -14.40
N ASN A 241 -24.73 0.54 -13.58
CA ASN A 241 -23.71 -0.52 -13.56
C ASN A 241 -23.72 -1.37 -12.29
N ARG A 242 -24.78 -1.30 -11.47
CA ARG A 242 -24.93 -2.05 -10.21
C ARG A 242 -23.76 -1.81 -9.23
N ILE A 243 -23.27 -0.57 -9.22
CA ILE A 243 -22.26 -0.10 -8.27
C ILE A 243 -22.97 0.75 -7.21
N THR A 244 -22.94 0.31 -5.96
CA THR A 244 -23.49 1.09 -4.85
C THR A 244 -22.43 2.06 -4.35
N LEU A 245 -22.73 3.36 -4.39
CA LEU A 245 -21.83 4.41 -3.93
C LEU A 245 -22.12 4.76 -2.46
N LEU A 246 -21.09 4.77 -1.64
CA LEU A 246 -21.15 5.04 -0.22
C LEU A 246 -20.26 6.24 0.12
N ASP A 247 -20.91 7.38 0.34
CA ASP A 247 -20.22 8.56 0.87
C ASP A 247 -20.16 8.54 2.40
N GLY A 248 -19.43 9.48 2.99
CA GLY A 248 -19.25 9.49 4.44
C GLY A 248 -20.55 9.73 5.22
N LYS A 249 -21.58 10.36 4.62
CA LYS A 249 -22.88 10.52 5.27
C LYS A 249 -23.61 9.17 5.31
N LEU A 250 -23.65 8.45 4.19
CA LEU A 250 -24.27 7.14 4.14
C LEU A 250 -23.52 6.13 5.02
N PHE A 251 -22.19 6.17 5.02
CA PHE A 251 -21.37 5.28 5.84
C PHE A 251 -21.56 5.54 7.33
N LEU A 252 -21.60 6.81 7.77
CA LEU A 252 -21.95 7.16 9.14
C LEU A 252 -23.33 6.63 9.54
N ALA A 253 -24.34 6.83 8.70
CA ALA A 253 -25.68 6.32 8.94
C ALA A 253 -25.76 4.78 8.94
N MET A 254 -24.79 4.08 8.35
CA MET A 254 -24.67 2.62 8.43
C MET A 254 -24.00 2.18 9.73
N LEU A 255 -22.98 2.91 10.19
CA LEU A 255 -22.32 2.68 11.49
C LEU A 255 -23.29 2.92 12.66
N GLU A 256 -24.08 3.99 12.59
CA GLU A 256 -25.05 4.35 13.64
C GLU A 256 -26.18 3.34 13.80
N ARG A 257 -26.48 2.56 12.75
CA ARG A 257 -27.47 1.48 12.77
C ARG A 257 -26.95 0.17 13.37
N LEU A 258 -25.64 0.05 13.63
CA LEU A 258 -25.09 -1.13 14.28
C LEU A 258 -25.49 -1.17 15.76
N PRO A 259 -25.61 -2.37 16.36
CA PRO A 259 -25.66 -2.52 17.81
C PRO A 259 -24.50 -1.79 18.48
N GLU A 260 -24.75 -1.20 19.65
CA GLU A 260 -23.78 -0.35 20.36
C GLU A 260 -22.42 -1.02 20.53
N VAL A 261 -22.41 -2.30 20.88
CA VAL A 261 -21.18 -3.08 21.08
C VAL A 261 -20.34 -3.14 19.79
N LEU A 262 -20.96 -3.40 18.64
CA LEU A 262 -20.24 -3.46 17.36
C LEU A 262 -19.79 -2.07 16.90
N ARG A 263 -20.63 -1.06 17.13
CA ARG A 263 -20.33 0.33 16.83
C ARG A 263 -19.10 0.82 17.60
N GLN A 264 -19.02 0.50 18.89
CA GLN A 264 -17.89 0.82 19.75
C GLN A 264 -16.64 0.02 19.37
N GLN A 265 -16.77 -1.28 19.09
CA GLN A 265 -15.66 -2.11 18.61
C GLN A 265 -15.00 -1.53 17.35
N LEU A 266 -15.81 -1.11 16.36
CA LEU A 266 -15.27 -0.49 15.15
C LEU A 266 -14.61 0.87 15.43
N LEU A 267 -15.15 1.65 16.38
CA LEU A 267 -14.57 2.94 16.77
C LEU A 267 -13.19 2.72 17.38
N ASP A 268 -13.09 1.75 18.28
CA ASP A 268 -11.85 1.37 18.91
C ASP A 268 -10.84 0.88 17.86
N PHE A 269 -11.26 0.03 16.93
CA PHE A 269 -10.42 -0.43 15.82
C PHE A 269 -9.92 0.73 14.95
N ALA A 270 -10.80 1.64 14.54
CA ALA A 270 -10.46 2.75 13.65
C ALA A 270 -9.48 3.74 14.28
N THR A 271 -9.60 3.95 15.59
CA THR A 271 -8.82 4.94 16.35
C THR A 271 -7.63 4.33 17.11
N ALA A 272 -7.28 3.08 16.82
CA ALA A 272 -6.12 2.43 17.43
C ALA A 272 -4.79 2.95 16.86
N GLY A 273 -3.87 3.32 17.75
CA GLY A 273 -2.52 3.79 17.42
C GLY A 273 -2.53 5.09 16.62
N ASP A 274 -1.62 5.21 15.65
CA ASP A 274 -1.56 6.35 14.73
C ASP A 274 -2.55 6.16 13.56
N TRP A 275 -3.74 6.75 13.70
CA TRP A 275 -4.86 6.63 12.76
C TRP A 275 -5.06 7.85 11.86
N THR A 276 -4.31 8.94 12.08
CA THR A 276 -4.42 10.20 11.33
C THR A 276 -3.26 10.41 10.35
N THR A 277 -2.07 9.90 10.65
CA THR A 277 -0.93 10.04 9.74
C THR A 277 -1.11 9.10 8.55
N PRO A 278 -1.05 9.59 7.31
CA PRO A 278 -1.27 8.77 6.14
C PRO A 278 -0.16 7.76 5.90
N THR A 279 -0.58 6.58 5.45
CA THR A 279 0.31 5.53 4.98
C THR A 279 0.82 5.86 3.57
N CYS A 280 2.08 5.60 3.26
CA CYS A 280 2.64 5.86 1.94
C CYS A 280 2.04 4.89 0.90
N PRO A 281 1.39 5.38 -0.18
CA PRO A 281 0.79 4.49 -1.18
C PRO A 281 1.82 3.71 -2.00
N SER A 282 3.10 4.07 -1.92
CA SER A 282 4.18 3.42 -2.67
C SER A 282 4.96 2.38 -1.87
N CYS A 283 5.03 2.48 -0.54
CA CYS A 283 5.84 1.57 0.27
C CYS A 283 5.21 1.16 1.61
N GLY A 284 4.01 1.64 1.93
CA GLY A 284 3.23 1.16 3.08
C GLY A 284 3.67 1.66 4.45
N VAL A 285 4.66 2.55 4.57
CA VAL A 285 5.05 3.14 5.86
C VAL A 285 4.37 4.49 6.11
N LYS A 286 4.20 4.85 7.39
CA LYS A 286 3.70 6.18 7.78
C LYS A 286 4.55 7.29 7.19
N MET A 287 3.89 8.33 6.70
CA MET A 287 4.52 9.48 6.06
C MET A 287 4.90 10.54 7.10
N ALA A 288 5.82 11.45 6.74
CA ALA A 288 6.16 12.61 7.54
C ALA A 288 5.59 13.88 6.92
N ALA A 289 5.14 14.81 7.76
CA ALA A 289 4.81 16.16 7.35
C ALA A 289 6.08 16.87 6.86
N ARG A 290 6.01 17.52 5.70
CA ARG A 290 7.12 18.27 5.09
C ARG A 290 6.65 19.60 4.56
N ASP A 291 7.55 20.57 4.55
CA ASP A 291 7.31 21.91 4.02
C ASP A 291 7.80 22.05 2.58
N SER A 292 7.09 22.86 1.80
CA SER A 292 7.50 23.26 0.46
C SER A 292 7.10 24.70 0.20
N LYS A 293 7.66 25.30 -0.87
CA LYS A 293 7.25 26.64 -1.35
C LYS A 293 5.74 26.73 -1.67
N ARG A 294 5.05 25.60 -1.87
CA ARG A 294 3.62 25.53 -2.20
C ARG A 294 2.75 25.13 -1.01
N GLY A 295 3.32 25.05 0.19
CA GLY A 295 2.64 24.61 1.42
C GLY A 295 3.10 23.24 1.91
N ARG A 296 2.48 22.80 3.01
CA ARG A 296 2.78 21.53 3.68
C ARG A 296 2.21 20.34 2.92
N PHE A 297 2.95 19.24 2.90
CA PHE A 297 2.55 18.00 2.25
C PHE A 297 3.08 16.79 3.02
N TRP A 298 2.51 15.62 2.77
CA TRP A 298 3.01 14.36 3.30
C TRP A 298 4.07 13.81 2.36
N GLY A 299 5.28 13.55 2.88
CA GLY A 299 6.38 12.92 2.15
C GLY A 299 6.81 11.61 2.79
N CYS A 300 7.15 10.61 1.98
CA CYS A 300 7.64 9.33 2.48
C CYS A 300 8.95 9.50 3.27
N VAL A 301 9.03 8.89 4.46
CA VAL A 301 10.22 8.89 5.32
C VAL A 301 11.45 8.28 4.65
N HIS A 302 11.26 7.35 3.70
CA HIS A 302 12.34 6.68 2.96
C HIS A 302 12.87 7.46 1.75
N PHE A 303 12.50 8.74 1.58
CA PHE A 303 13.09 9.58 0.54
C PHE A 303 14.64 9.62 0.67
N PRO A 304 15.42 9.51 -0.43
CA PRO A 304 15.01 9.54 -1.84
C PRO A 304 14.62 8.19 -2.46
N LYS A 305 14.76 7.07 -1.72
CA LYS A 305 14.46 5.71 -2.22
C LYS A 305 12.98 5.53 -2.54
N CYS A 306 12.10 6.14 -1.74
CA CYS A 306 10.68 6.24 -2.03
C CYS A 306 10.27 7.70 -2.20
N ARG A 307 9.69 8.05 -3.34
CA ARG A 307 9.25 9.41 -3.69
C ARG A 307 7.74 9.63 -3.53
N GLY A 308 7.06 8.77 -2.77
CA GLY A 308 5.63 8.90 -2.51
C GLY A 308 5.31 10.21 -1.80
N THR A 309 4.32 10.95 -2.31
CA THR A 309 3.81 12.18 -1.72
C THR A 309 2.29 12.17 -1.70
N LEU A 310 1.70 12.83 -0.70
CA LEU A 310 0.26 13.09 -0.60
C LEU A 310 0.04 14.54 -0.19
N GLN A 311 -1.06 15.13 -0.64
CA GLN A 311 -1.49 16.44 -0.15
C GLN A 311 -2.06 16.29 1.25
N MET A 312 -1.79 17.25 2.14
CA MET A 312 -2.50 17.29 3.42
C MET A 312 -3.98 17.56 3.16
N ARG A 313 -4.87 16.85 3.85
CA ARG A 313 -6.28 17.26 3.92
C ARG A 313 -6.27 18.62 4.61
N GLY A 314 -6.86 19.63 3.98
CA GLY A 314 -7.13 20.87 4.70
C GLY A 314 -8.04 20.52 5.86
N SER A 315 -7.67 20.89 7.09
CA SER A 315 -8.64 20.90 8.18
C SER A 315 -9.81 21.73 7.68
N ALA A 316 -11.00 21.14 7.63
CA ALA A 316 -12.21 21.92 7.41
C ALA A 316 -12.23 22.97 8.53
N VAL A 317 -12.13 24.24 8.13
CA VAL A 317 -12.34 25.39 9.02
C VAL A 317 -13.83 25.56 9.21
#